data_AF-A0A2W4I967-F1
#
_entry.id   AF-A0A2W4I967-F1
#
_cell.length_a   1.000
_cell.length_b   1.000
_cell.length_c   1.000
_cell.angle_alpha   90.00
_cell.angle_beta   90.00
_cell.angle_gamma   90.00
#
_symmetry.space_group_name_H-M   'P 1'
#
loop_
_entity.id
_entity.type
_entity.pdbx_description
1 polymer ?
#
loop_
_entity_poly.entity_id
_entity_poly.type
_entity_poly.pdbx_seq_one_letter_code
_entity_poly.pdbx_strand_id
1 'polypeptide(L)'
;MESINTLESGITIEGPSIISLITAFVGSMTMAVCGGILWGLLSVLTKHEIRFMILFVGMLGSLSVIILSNKNKLFILQIIAISSIIPGFLASKYIVFFYHIKNLIIKEYGADIASYLPMIPGLSKVTIQFFLKSLIFSINSYDMAWIIITSIMVWEIPRIAFLYVKKHEFK
;
A
#
# COMPACT_ATOMS: atom_id res chain seq x y z
N MET A 1 -33.36 28.93 -43.73
CA MET A 1 -32.98 27.75 -42.95
C MET A 1 -31.63 27.29 -43.44
N GLU A 2 -30.54 27.73 -42.81
CA GLU A 2 -29.18 27.13 -42.85
C GLU A 2 -28.19 28.14 -42.28
N SER A 3 -27.98 28.12 -40.96
CA SER A 3 -26.81 28.77 -40.35
C SER A 3 -26.52 28.20 -38.95
N ILE A 4 -26.63 26.88 -38.77
CA ILE A 4 -26.34 26.21 -37.49
C ILE A 4 -25.30 25.09 -37.71
N ASN A 5 -24.22 25.39 -38.44
CA ASN A 5 -23.09 24.45 -38.62
C ASN A 5 -21.79 24.96 -37.95
N THR A 6 -21.89 25.65 -36.82
CA THR A 6 -20.71 26.16 -36.07
C THR A 6 -20.55 25.56 -34.67
N LEU A 7 -21.01 24.32 -34.43
CA LEU A 7 -20.79 23.62 -33.15
C LEU A 7 -19.90 22.38 -33.27
N GLU A 8 -18.94 22.38 -34.21
CA GLU A 8 -17.79 21.45 -34.18
C GLU A 8 -16.71 21.96 -33.19
N SER A 9 -17.08 22.19 -31.93
CA SER A 9 -16.08 22.18 -30.86
C SER A 9 -16.01 20.76 -30.30
N GLY A 10 -15.50 19.84 -31.14
CA GLY A 10 -15.19 18.45 -30.82
C GLY A 10 -14.01 18.34 -29.86
N ILE A 11 -14.09 18.99 -28.69
CA ILE A 11 -13.22 18.70 -27.56
C ILE A 11 -13.93 17.60 -26.78
N THR A 12 -13.78 16.35 -27.22
CA THR A 12 -13.98 15.21 -26.33
C THR A 12 -12.88 15.30 -25.28
N ILE A 13 -13.20 15.85 -24.12
CA ILE A 13 -12.38 15.67 -22.93
C ILE A 13 -12.46 14.17 -22.62
N GLU A 14 -11.56 13.38 -23.20
CA GLU A 14 -11.45 11.96 -22.85
C GLU A 14 -11.12 11.91 -21.36
N GLY A 15 -12.16 11.66 -20.56
CA GLY A 15 -12.00 11.41 -19.14
C GLY A 15 -11.06 10.23 -18.95
N PRO A 16 -10.35 10.16 -17.80
CA PRO A 16 -9.45 9.05 -17.52
C PRO A 16 -10.18 7.72 -17.72
N SER A 17 -9.60 6.85 -18.55
CA SER A 17 -10.11 5.50 -18.78
C SER A 17 -10.27 4.78 -17.43
N ILE A 18 -11.48 4.30 -17.14
CA ILE A 18 -11.77 3.55 -15.90
C ILE A 18 -10.77 2.40 -15.72
N ILE A 19 -10.36 1.76 -16.83
CA ILE A 19 -9.39 0.67 -16.85
C ILE A 19 -8.05 1.14 -16.26
N SER A 20 -7.54 2.30 -16.67
CA SER A 20 -6.27 2.83 -16.15
C SER A 20 -6.31 3.17 -14.65
N LEU A 21 -7.48 3.59 -14.13
CA LEU A 21 -7.67 3.81 -12.69
C LEU A 21 -7.68 2.49 -11.92
N ILE A 22 -8.37 1.47 -12.44
CA ILE A 22 -8.38 0.13 -11.85
C ILE A 22 -6.97 -0.47 -11.85
N THR A 23 -6.24 -0.38 -12.96
CA THR A 23 -4.86 -0.88 -13.07
C THR A 23 -3.94 -0.17 -12.07
N ALA A 24 -4.05 1.15 -11.93
CA ALA A 24 -3.26 1.90 -10.95
C ALA A 24 -3.60 1.49 -9.51
N PHE A 25 -4.88 1.28 -9.19
CA PHE A 25 -5.32 0.80 -7.88
C PHE A 25 -4.76 -0.59 -7.57
N VAL A 26 -4.98 -1.56 -8.45
CA VAL A 26 -4.51 -2.94 -8.27
C VAL A 26 -2.98 -2.98 -8.17
N GLY A 27 -2.27 -2.30 -9.07
CA GLY A 27 -0.81 -2.26 -9.05
C GLY A 27 -0.27 -1.63 -7.75
N SER A 28 -0.89 -0.55 -7.27
CA SER A 28 -0.49 0.07 -6.00
C SER A 28 -0.70 -0.85 -4.81
N MET A 29 -1.80 -1.59 -4.78
CA MET A 29 -2.07 -2.57 -3.73
C MET A 29 -1.07 -3.71 -3.76
N THR A 30 -0.80 -4.27 -4.93
CA THR A 30 0.19 -5.35 -5.09
C THR A 30 1.57 -4.89 -4.63
N MET A 31 2.01 -3.70 -5.06
CA MET A 31 3.31 -3.15 -4.66
C MET A 31 3.38 -2.84 -3.16
N ALA A 32 2.31 -2.31 -2.58
CA ALA A 32 2.25 -2.07 -1.15
C ALA A 32 2.30 -3.36 -0.34
N VAL A 33 1.62 -4.42 -0.78
CA VAL A 33 1.68 -5.75 -0.15
C VAL A 33 3.10 -6.32 -0.27
N CYS A 34 3.72 -6.26 -1.45
CA CYS A 34 5.11 -6.71 -1.63
C CYS A 34 6.10 -5.94 -0.71
N GLY A 35 5.98 -4.62 -0.64
CA GLY A 35 6.77 -3.79 0.27
C GLY A 35 6.52 -4.14 1.74
N GLY A 36 5.26 -4.37 2.11
CA GLY A 36 4.86 -4.81 3.45
C GLY A 36 5.44 -6.17 3.82
N ILE A 37 5.45 -7.11 2.88
CA ILE A 37 6.06 -8.44 3.08
C ILE A 37 7.56 -8.30 3.34
N LEU A 38 8.27 -7.52 2.51
CA LEU A 38 9.70 -7.26 2.68
C LEU A 38 10.00 -6.60 4.03
N TRP A 39 9.19 -5.64 4.44
CA TRP A 39 9.32 -4.99 5.75
C TRP A 39 9.09 -5.97 6.91
N GLY A 40 8.06 -6.80 6.84
CA GLY A 40 7.77 -7.81 7.85
C GLY A 40 8.92 -8.82 7.98
N LEU A 41 9.42 -9.32 6.86
CA LEU A 41 10.58 -10.22 6.82
C LEU A 41 11.84 -9.56 7.42
N LEU A 42 12.11 -8.30 7.05
CA LEU A 42 13.25 -7.57 7.58
C LEU A 42 13.15 -7.41 9.11
N SER A 43 11.96 -7.09 9.62
CA SER A 43 11.72 -6.92 11.06
C SER A 43 11.94 -8.22 11.85
N VAL A 44 11.59 -9.36 11.25
CA VAL A 44 11.86 -10.69 11.83
C VAL A 44 13.37 -10.97 11.84
N LEU A 45 14.07 -10.69 10.73
CA LEU A 45 15.51 -10.94 10.61
C LEU A 45 16.34 -10.08 11.56
N THR A 46 15.98 -8.81 11.72
CA THR A 46 16.70 -7.86 12.59
C THR A 46 16.28 -7.97 14.05
N LYS A 47 15.25 -8.77 14.37
CA LYS A 47 14.60 -8.82 15.70
C LYS A 47 14.16 -7.45 16.21
N HIS A 48 13.94 -6.50 15.30
CA HIS A 48 13.58 -5.14 15.62
C HIS A 48 12.57 -4.60 14.62
N GLU A 49 11.46 -4.04 15.11
CA GLU A 49 10.47 -3.42 14.25
C GLU A 49 11.00 -2.07 13.74
N ILE A 50 11.46 -2.05 12.48
CA ILE A 50 11.96 -0.84 11.83
C ILE A 50 10.77 -0.05 11.29
N ARG A 51 10.20 0.83 12.11
CA ARG A 51 8.91 1.46 11.81
C ARG A 51 8.95 2.51 10.70
N PHE A 52 10.10 3.12 10.42
CA PHE A 52 10.24 4.04 9.28
C PHE A 52 10.08 3.34 7.92
N MET A 53 10.16 2.00 7.86
CA MET A 53 9.99 1.25 6.61
C MET A 53 8.58 1.39 6.02
N ILE A 54 7.58 1.82 6.81
CA ILE A 54 6.27 2.16 6.26
C ILE A 54 6.34 3.29 5.23
N LEU A 55 7.33 4.19 5.32
CA LEU A 55 7.60 5.19 4.28
C LEU A 55 7.99 4.53 2.96
N PHE A 56 8.86 3.52 3.01
CA PHE A 56 9.29 2.78 1.83
C PHE A 56 8.10 2.06 1.16
N VAL A 57 7.23 1.45 1.96
CA VAL A 57 5.98 0.83 1.48
C VAL A 57 5.07 1.87 0.80
N GLY A 58 4.88 3.04 1.43
CA GLY A 58 4.10 4.14 0.87
C GLY A 58 4.68 4.70 -0.42
N MET A 59 6.02 4.84 -0.51
CA MET A 59 6.71 5.26 -1.74
C MET A 59 6.46 4.29 -2.88
N LEU A 60 6.64 2.99 -2.64
CA LEU A 60 6.44 1.97 -3.67
C LEU A 60 5.01 1.96 -4.20
N GLY A 61 4.02 2.04 -3.30
CA GLY A 61 2.61 2.15 -3.68
C GLY A 61 2.35 3.39 -4.54
N SER A 62 2.82 4.56 -4.08
CA SER A 62 2.61 5.85 -4.77
C SER A 62 3.28 5.91 -6.15
N LEU A 63 4.51 5.39 -6.26
CA LEU A 63 5.23 5.32 -7.53
C LEU A 63 4.50 4.41 -8.53
N SER A 64 4.00 3.26 -8.05
CA SER A 64 3.21 2.36 -8.89
C SER A 64 1.93 3.04 -9.42
N VAL A 65 1.26 3.84 -8.59
CA VAL A 65 0.07 4.61 -9.03
C VAL A 65 0.45 5.57 -10.16
N ILE A 66 1.56 6.31 -10.03
CA ILE A 66 1.97 7.29 -11.04
C ILE A 66 2.29 6.61 -12.37
N ILE A 67 3.05 5.52 -12.33
CA ILE A 67 3.49 4.80 -13.54
C ILE A 67 2.29 4.21 -14.28
N LEU A 68 1.31 3.66 -13.56
CA LEU A 68 0.19 2.92 -14.15
C LEU A 68 -1.02 3.80 -14.52
N SER A 69 -1.08 5.04 -14.01
CA SER A 69 -2.22 5.92 -14.21
C SER A 69 -2.12 6.86 -15.40
N ASN A 70 -1.01 6.83 -16.15
CA ASN A 70 -0.85 7.56 -17.41
C ASN A 70 -1.32 9.04 -17.38
N LYS A 71 -0.90 9.80 -16.34
CA LYS A 71 -1.18 11.24 -16.15
C LYS A 71 -2.65 11.63 -15.86
N ASN A 72 -3.45 10.70 -15.36
CA ASN A 72 -4.85 10.94 -14.98
C ASN A 72 -5.06 11.95 -13.83
N LYS A 73 -6.34 12.26 -13.52
CA LYS A 73 -6.79 13.19 -12.46
C LYS A 73 -6.00 13.03 -11.16
N LEU A 74 -5.26 14.09 -10.81
CA LEU A 74 -4.39 14.16 -9.63
C LEU A 74 -5.07 13.70 -8.34
N PHE A 75 -6.29 14.19 -8.07
CA PHE A 75 -6.97 13.93 -6.79
C PHE A 75 -7.34 12.44 -6.59
N ILE A 76 -7.80 11.76 -7.63
CA ILE A 76 -8.18 10.34 -7.54
C ILE A 76 -6.94 9.48 -7.27
N LEU A 77 -5.81 9.82 -7.90
CA LEU A 77 -4.54 9.13 -7.70
C LEU A 77 -4.00 9.27 -6.28
N GLN A 78 -4.19 10.44 -5.67
CA GLN A 78 -3.80 10.67 -4.28
C GLN A 78 -4.59 9.79 -3.30
N ILE A 79 -5.90 9.64 -3.51
CA ILE A 79 -6.75 8.77 -2.68
C ILE A 79 -6.30 7.31 -2.82
N ILE A 80 -6.09 6.84 -4.05
CA ILE A 80 -5.61 5.48 -4.32
C ILE A 80 -4.27 5.24 -3.62
N ALA A 81 -3.34 6.18 -3.74
CA ALA A 81 -2.03 6.08 -3.14
C ALA A 81 -2.10 5.98 -1.60
N ILE A 82 -2.89 6.82 -0.92
CA ILE A 82 -3.07 6.73 0.53
C ILE A 82 -3.69 5.39 0.93
N SER A 83 -4.72 4.94 0.20
CA SER A 83 -5.43 3.69 0.52
C SER A 83 -4.50 2.46 0.47
N SER A 84 -3.47 2.51 -0.36
CA SER A 84 -2.48 1.42 -0.51
C SER A 84 -1.59 1.22 0.72
N ILE A 85 -1.48 2.20 1.62
CA ILE A 85 -0.67 2.08 2.85
C ILE A 85 -1.22 0.98 3.76
N ILE A 86 -2.56 0.89 3.86
CA ILE A 86 -3.27 -0.01 4.78
C ILE A 86 -2.89 -1.48 4.55
N PRO A 87 -3.04 -2.07 3.34
CA PRO A 87 -2.71 -3.47 3.10
C PRO A 87 -1.22 -3.77 3.30
N GLY A 88 -0.32 -2.85 2.96
CA GLY A 88 1.12 -3.04 3.18
C GLY A 88 1.49 -3.06 4.67
N PHE A 89 0.92 -2.15 5.46
CA PHE A 89 1.08 -2.15 6.91
C PHE A 89 0.54 -3.43 7.56
N LEU A 90 -0.66 -3.85 7.17
CA LEU A 90 -1.29 -5.08 7.65
C LEU A 90 -0.46 -6.32 7.32
N ALA A 91 0.06 -6.42 6.09
CA ALA A 91 0.90 -7.54 5.67
C ALA A 91 2.18 -7.65 6.52
N SER A 92 2.84 -6.53 6.80
CA SER A 92 4.02 -6.49 7.66
C SER A 92 3.70 -6.97 9.08
N LYS A 93 2.66 -6.38 9.71
CA LYS A 93 2.25 -6.75 11.07
C LYS A 93 1.84 -8.21 11.17
N TYR A 94 1.19 -8.76 10.14
CA TYR A 94 0.82 -10.17 10.11
C TYR A 94 2.03 -11.10 10.16
N ILE A 95 3.09 -10.79 9.40
CA ILE A 95 4.33 -11.58 9.40
C ILE A 95 5.00 -11.55 10.77
N VAL A 96 5.14 -10.35 11.36
CA VAL A 96 5.76 -10.18 12.68
C VAL A 96 4.95 -10.89 13.76
N PHE A 97 3.62 -10.78 13.71
CA PHE A 97 2.71 -11.46 14.61
C PHE A 97 2.84 -12.99 14.54
N PHE A 98 2.80 -13.55 13.33
CA PHE A 98 2.92 -15.00 13.13
C PHE A 98 4.25 -15.53 13.66
N TYR A 99 5.35 -14.81 13.41
CA TYR A 99 6.67 -15.16 13.91
C TYR A 99 6.72 -15.19 15.45
N HIS A 100 6.17 -14.17 16.11
CA HIS A 100 6.15 -14.12 17.58
C HIS A 100 5.30 -15.23 18.19
N ILE A 101 4.09 -15.47 17.65
CA ILE A 101 3.23 -16.56 18.12
C ILE A 101 3.92 -17.92 17.96
N LYS A 102 4.57 -18.16 16.82
CA LYS A 102 5.32 -19.41 16.61
C LYS A 102 6.44 -19.58 17.64
N ASN A 103 7.20 -18.52 17.91
CA ASN A 103 8.27 -18.56 18.91
C ASN A 103 7.75 -18.78 20.34
N LEU A 104 6.59 -18.21 20.69
CA LEU A 104 5.94 -18.46 21.97
C LEU A 104 5.51 -19.92 22.11
N ILE A 105 4.91 -20.49 21.06
CA ILE A 105 4.50 -21.91 21.06
C ILE A 105 5.71 -22.84 21.19
N ILE A 106 6.82 -22.56 20.49
CA ILE A 106 8.07 -23.32 20.63
C ILE A 106 8.55 -23.30 22.09
N LYS A 107 8.46 -22.13 22.74
CA LYS A 107 8.93 -21.95 24.12
C LYS A 107 8.04 -22.63 25.16
N GLU A 108 6.72 -22.61 24.98
CA GLU A 108 5.77 -23.13 25.97
C GLU A 108 5.40 -24.61 25.77
N TYR A 109 5.33 -25.06 24.52
CA TYR A 109 4.83 -26.39 24.15
C TYR A 109 5.89 -27.29 23.51
N GLY A 110 7.10 -26.78 23.28
CA GLY A 110 8.20 -27.53 22.66
C GLY A 110 8.16 -27.55 21.13
N ALA A 111 9.29 -27.95 20.53
CA ALA A 111 9.49 -27.91 19.08
C ALA A 111 8.58 -28.87 18.31
N ASP A 112 8.15 -29.97 18.93
CA ASP A 112 7.35 -31.01 18.30
C ASP A 112 5.97 -30.48 17.90
N ILE A 113 5.32 -29.70 18.78
CA ILE A 113 4.01 -29.09 18.51
C ILE A 113 4.15 -27.92 17.52
N ALA A 114 5.25 -27.18 17.59
CA ALA A 114 5.52 -26.07 16.68
C ALA A 114 5.86 -26.52 15.24
N SER A 115 6.27 -27.78 15.05
CA SER A 115 6.57 -28.33 13.72
C SER A 115 5.33 -28.45 12.83
N TYR A 116 4.14 -28.58 13.43
CA TYR A 116 2.86 -28.54 12.72
C TYR A 116 2.48 -27.15 12.19
N LEU A 117 3.16 -26.08 12.66
CA LEU A 117 2.99 -24.74 12.13
C LEU A 117 3.92 -24.52 10.93
N PRO A 118 3.38 -24.07 9.78
CA PRO A 118 4.18 -23.82 8.60
C PRO A 118 5.30 -22.81 8.88
N MET A 119 6.41 -22.94 8.15
CA MET A 119 7.54 -22.00 8.25
C MET A 119 7.17 -20.61 7.72
N ILE A 120 6.27 -20.56 6.74
CA ILE A 120 5.73 -19.34 6.15
C ILE A 120 4.37 -19.05 6.79
N PRO A 121 4.01 -17.78 7.09
CA PRO A 121 2.69 -17.42 7.57
C PRO A 121 1.60 -17.98 6.66
N GLY A 122 0.81 -18.92 7.18
CA GLY A 122 -0.26 -19.55 6.41
C GLY A 122 -1.54 -18.74 6.48
N LEU A 123 -2.23 -18.55 5.35
CA LEU A 123 -3.53 -17.85 5.25
C LEU A 123 -4.72 -18.60 5.90
N SER A 124 -4.47 -19.32 7.01
CA SER A 124 -5.53 -19.98 7.76
C SER A 124 -6.50 -18.95 8.33
N LYS A 125 -7.80 -19.20 8.14
CA LYS A 125 -8.89 -18.35 8.63
C LYS A 125 -8.78 -18.08 10.13
N VAL A 126 -8.40 -19.10 10.91
CA VAL A 126 -8.26 -18.99 12.37
C VAL A 126 -7.14 -18.02 12.73
N THR A 127 -5.97 -18.16 12.11
CA THR A 127 -4.81 -17.29 12.34
C THR A 127 -5.10 -15.84 11.94
N ILE A 128 -5.76 -15.64 10.79
CA ILE A 128 -6.15 -14.30 10.34
C ILE A 128 -7.15 -13.67 11.29
N GLN A 129 -8.19 -14.40 11.72
CA GLN A 129 -9.18 -13.88 12.67
C GLN A 129 -8.54 -13.53 14.01
N PHE A 130 -7.63 -14.37 14.50
CA PHE A 130 -6.89 -14.12 15.73
C PHE A 130 -6.02 -12.86 15.59
N PHE A 131 -5.28 -12.73 14.48
CA PHE A 131 -4.53 -11.53 14.16
C PHE A 131 -5.40 -10.27 14.09
N LEU A 132 -6.53 -10.31 13.39
CA LEU A 132 -7.48 -9.19 13.29
C LEU A 132 -8.04 -8.76 14.65
N LYS A 133 -8.29 -9.72 15.56
CA LYS A 133 -8.70 -9.41 16.94
C LYS A 133 -7.57 -8.78 17.76
N SER A 134 -6.34 -9.25 17.58
CA SER A 134 -5.16 -8.74 18.28
C SER A 134 -4.59 -7.45 17.69
N LEU A 135 -5.00 -7.07 16.47
CA LEU A 135 -4.44 -5.95 15.72
C LEU A 135 -4.56 -4.62 16.46
N ILE A 136 -5.72 -4.36 17.07
CA ILE A 136 -5.98 -3.12 17.82
C ILE A 136 -4.97 -2.96 18.97
N PHE A 137 -4.58 -4.06 19.62
CA PHE A 137 -3.60 -4.06 20.70
C PHE A 137 -2.15 -4.03 20.19
N SER A 138 -1.91 -4.47 18.96
CA SER A 138 -0.58 -4.49 18.33
C SER A 138 -0.18 -3.13 17.73
N ILE A 139 -1.15 -2.28 17.40
CA ILE A 139 -0.91 -0.93 16.89
C ILE A 139 -0.56 -0.01 18.07
N ASN A 140 0.67 0.51 18.04
CA ASN A 140 1.17 1.44 19.05
C ASN A 140 0.98 2.90 18.59
N SER A 141 0.94 3.88 19.51
CA SER A 141 0.88 5.31 19.20
C SER A 141 2.00 5.77 18.26
N TYR A 142 3.19 5.18 18.37
CA TYR A 142 4.30 5.48 17.48
C TYR A 142 4.08 4.91 16.06
N ASP A 143 3.31 3.84 15.87
CA ASP A 143 2.92 3.38 14.53
C ASP A 143 1.97 4.40 13.88
N MET A 144 1.06 4.99 14.65
CA MET A 144 0.15 6.04 14.17
C MET A 144 0.91 7.27 13.67
N ALA A 145 1.96 7.70 14.39
CA ALA A 145 2.78 8.83 13.97
C ALA A 145 3.40 8.59 12.59
N TRP A 146 3.98 7.41 12.36
CA TRP A 146 4.56 7.07 11.07
C TRP A 146 3.52 6.88 9.97
N ILE A 147 2.34 6.35 10.28
CA ILE A 147 1.22 6.28 9.32
C ILE A 147 0.81 7.68 8.87
N ILE A 148 0.71 8.65 9.79
CA ILE A 148 0.36 10.04 9.47
C ILE A 148 1.43 10.67 8.58
N ILE A 149 2.71 10.56 8.96
CA ILE A 149 3.83 11.10 8.17
C ILE A 149 3.84 10.48 6.77
N THR A 150 3.66 9.16 6.68
CA THR A 150 3.61 8.45 5.40
C THR A 150 2.43 8.89 4.56
N SER A 151 1.26 9.10 5.16
CA SER A 151 0.07 9.55 4.45
C SER A 151 0.28 10.93 3.83
N ILE A 152 0.91 11.86 4.56
CA ILE A 152 1.27 13.18 4.03
C ILE A 152 2.26 13.02 2.87
N MET A 153 3.29 12.22 3.03
CA MET A 153 4.30 12.02 1.99
C MET A 153 3.72 11.40 0.72
N VAL A 154 2.90 10.36 0.87
CA VAL A 154 2.20 9.66 -0.20
C VAL A 154 1.23 10.57 -0.94
N TRP A 155 0.60 11.51 -0.24
CA TRP A 155 -0.28 12.51 -0.84
C TRP A 155 0.49 13.49 -1.75
N GLU A 156 1.69 13.90 -1.36
CA GLU A 156 2.49 14.87 -2.09
C GLU A 156 3.18 14.28 -3.34
N ILE A 157 3.52 12.98 -3.33
CA ILE A 157 4.24 12.33 -4.44
C ILE A 157 3.52 12.46 -5.79
N PRO A 158 2.22 12.09 -5.93
CA PRO A 158 1.47 12.30 -7.17
C PRO A 158 1.37 13.78 -7.59
N ARG A 159 1.28 14.70 -6.61
CA ARG A 159 1.18 16.15 -6.86
C ARG A 159 2.46 16.68 -7.49
N ILE A 160 3.61 16.34 -6.94
CA ILE A 160 4.92 16.76 -7.45
C ILE A 160 5.14 16.21 -8.86
N ALA A 161 4.83 14.93 -9.08
CA ALA A 161 4.97 14.30 -10.39
C ALA A 161 4.10 14.97 -11.46
N PHE A 162 2.85 15.30 -11.13
CA PHE A 162 1.95 16.00 -12.05
C PHE A 162 2.45 17.42 -12.39
N LEU A 163 2.95 18.18 -11.41
CA LEU A 163 3.54 19.50 -11.64
C LEU A 163 4.79 19.44 -12.53
N TYR A 164 5.61 18.40 -12.37
CA TYR A 164 6.79 18.20 -13.21
C TYR A 164 6.42 17.95 -14.67
N VAL A 165 5.47 17.06 -14.93
CA VAL A 165 4.97 16.78 -16.29
C VAL A 165 4.42 18.04 -16.95
N LYS A 166 3.56 18.79 -16.24
CA LYS A 166 2.97 20.03 -16.78
C LYS A 166 4.06 21.04 -17.17
N LYS A 167 5.12 21.19 -16.36
CA LYS A 167 6.22 22.12 -16.65
C LYS A 167 7.00 21.78 -17.93
N HIS A 168 7.07 20.49 -18.30
CA HIS A 168 7.83 20.02 -19.45
C HIS A 168 7.01 19.87 -20.74
N GLU A 169 5.68 19.94 -20.68
CA GLU A 169 4.81 19.99 -21.88
C GLU A 169 4.68 21.40 -22.48
N PHE A 170 5.08 22.45 -21.75
CA PHE A 170 5.05 23.85 -22.20
C PHE A 170 6.43 24.40 -22.65
N LYS A 171 7.38 23.52 -22.99
CA LYS A 171 8.68 23.88 -23.60
C LYS A 171 8.79 23.24 -24.96
#